data_AF-A0A0F9IZV7-F1
#
_entry.id   AF-A0A0F9IZV7-F1
#
_cell.length_a   1.000
_cell.length_b   1.000
_cell.length_c   1.000
_cell.angle_alpha   90.00
_cell.angle_beta   90.00
_cell.angle_gamma   90.00
#
_symmetry.space_group_name_H-M   'P 1'
#
loop_
_entity.id
_entity.type
_entity.pdbx_description
1 polymer ?
#
loop_
_entity_poly.entity_id
_entity_poly.type
_entity_poly.pdbx_seq_one_letter_code
_entity_poly.pdbx_strand_id
1 'polypeptide(L)' 'MILQELYDSEINFEIFTFWDAGFDWKLGDEMNGYKDGGNADTIDLAMQDLKAAAIKHFPNSTFAKAHLR' A
#
# COMPACT_ATOMS: atom_id res chain seq x y z
N MET A 1 5.52 9.80 6.30
CA MET A 1 5.02 9.66 4.91
C MET A 1 4.54 8.21 4.80
N ILE A 2 3.34 7.98 4.28
CA ILE A 2 2.67 6.65 4.30
C ILE A 2 3.59 5.52 3.82
N LEU A 3 4.32 5.71 2.72
CA LEU A 3 5.20 4.69 2.16
C LEU A 3 6.37 4.31 3.09
N GLN A 4 6.94 5.30 3.80
CA GLN A 4 7.97 5.05 4.80
C GLN A 4 7.39 4.30 5.99
N GLU A 5 6.19 4.68 6.44
CA GLU A 5 5.53 4.05 7.59
C GLU A 5 5.13 2.59 7.31
N LEU A 6 4.77 2.26 6.05
CA LEU A 6 4.57 0.88 5.61
C LEU A 6 5.87 0.08 5.68
N TYR A 7 6.97 0.63 5.16
CA TYR A 7 8.29 -0.01 5.18
C TYR A 7 8.79 -0.24 6.61
N ASP A 8 8.67 0.78 7.48
CA ASP A 8 9.05 0.68 8.90
C ASP A 8 8.22 -0.36 9.67
N SER A 9 7.04 -0.70 9.15
CA SER A 9 6.16 -1.74 9.67
C SER A 9 6.40 -3.11 9.02
N GLU A 10 7.46 -3.26 8.23
CA GLU A 10 7.80 -4.48 7.47
C GLU A 10 6.69 -4.92 6.49
N ILE A 11 5.92 -3.97 5.97
CA ILE A 11 4.88 -4.21 4.97
C ILE A 11 5.44 -3.84 3.59
N ASN A 12 5.71 -4.86 2.78
CA ASN A 12 6.13 -4.67 1.39
C ASN A 12 4.98 -4.12 0.53
N PHE A 13 5.33 -3.33 -0.48
CA PHE A 13 4.40 -2.80 -1.47
C PHE A 13 5.13 -2.51 -2.78
N GLU A 14 4.36 -2.40 -3.86
CA GLU A 14 4.83 -1.97 -5.18
C GLU A 14 3.95 -0.83 -5.66
N ILE A 15 4.55 0.23 -6.22
CA ILE A 15 3.85 1.24 -7.01
C ILE A 15 4.57 1.35 -8.34
N PHE A 16 3.82 1.23 -9.42
CA PHE A 16 4.28 1.34 -10.79
C PHE A 16 3.46 2.38 -11.54
N THR A 17 4.09 3.10 -12.46
CA THR A 17 3.39 4.05 -13.33
C THR A 17 3.45 3.54 -14.76
N PHE A 18 2.31 3.60 -15.46
CA PHE A 18 2.25 3.20 -16.85
C PHE A 18 1.77 4.36 -17.72
N TRP A 19 2.71 5.18 -18.18
CA TRP A 19 2.44 6.34 -19.05
C TRP A 19 1.27 7.20 -18.51
N ASP A 20 0.19 7.31 -19.27
CA ASP A 20 -1.03 8.05 -18.98
C ASP A 20 -2.13 7.19 -18.30
N ALA A 21 -1.85 5.93 -17.98
CA ALA A 21 -2.79 5.01 -17.34
C ALA A 21 -2.72 5.00 -15.79
N GLY A 22 -2.12 6.03 -15.19
CA GLY A 22 -2.10 6.22 -13.73
C GLY A 22 -1.06 5.38 -12.98
N PHE A 23 -1.42 5.03 -11.74
CA PHE A 23 -0.57 4.40 -10.75
C PHE A 23 -1.13 3.04 -10.36
N ASP A 24 -0.50 1.97 -10.84
CA ASP A 24 -0.77 0.62 -10.36
C ASP A 24 -0.08 0.44 -9.00
N TRP A 25 -0.83 -0.05 -8.03
CA TRP A 25 -0.31 -0.32 -6.69
C TRP A 25 -0.63 -1.76 -6.28
N LYS A 26 0.27 -2.36 -5.50
CA LYS A 26 0.09 -3.69 -4.93
C LYS A 26 0.60 -3.72 -3.50
N LEU A 27 -0.12 -4.43 -2.63
CA LEU A 27 0.25 -4.64 -1.24
C LEU A 27 0.84 -6.04 -1.06
N GLY A 28 2.06 -6.13 -0.57
CA GLY A 28 2.84 -7.37 -0.46
C GLY A 28 4.01 -7.39 -1.45
N ASP A 29 4.46 -8.60 -1.78
CA ASP A 29 5.56 -8.84 -2.70
C ASP A 29 5.34 -10.14 -3.49
N GLU A 30 6.19 -10.37 -4.50
CA GLU A 30 6.14 -11.58 -5.34
C GLU A 30 6.42 -12.87 -4.55
N MET A 31 7.30 -12.82 -3.54
CA MET A 31 7.75 -13.99 -2.80
C MET A 31 6.68 -14.55 -1.84
N ASN A 32 5.87 -13.68 -1.25
CA ASN A 32 4.83 -13.97 -0.25
C ASN A 32 3.40 -13.83 -0.79
N GLY A 33 3.28 -13.36 -2.04
CA GLY A 33 2.04 -13.09 -2.75
C GLY A 33 1.41 -11.75 -2.36
N TYR A 34 0.94 -11.03 -3.37
CA TYR A 34 0.18 -9.80 -3.21
C TYR A 34 -1.19 -10.07 -2.55
N LYS A 35 -1.54 -9.25 -1.54
CA LYS A 35 -2.77 -9.37 -0.75
C LYS A 35 -3.90 -8.52 -1.29
N ASP A 36 -3.56 -7.39 -1.91
CA ASP A 36 -4.50 -6.47 -2.53
C ASP A 36 -3.76 -5.66 -3.60
N GLY A 37 -4.51 -5.01 -4.49
CA GLY A 37 -3.94 -4.19 -5.55
C GLY A 37 -5.02 -3.46 -6.35
N GLY A 38 -4.60 -2.41 -7.06
CA GLY A 38 -5.49 -1.58 -7.85
C GLY A 38 -4.75 -0.59 -8.73
N ASN A 39 -5.51 0.32 -9.34
CA ASN A 39 -5.01 1.41 -10.14
C ASN A 39 -5.64 2.71 -9.65
N ALA A 40 -4.88 3.79 -9.64
CA ALA A 40 -5.36 5.11 -9.24
C ALA A 40 -4.84 6.22 -10.15
N ASP A 41 -5.63 7.28 -10.34
CA ASP A 41 -5.27 8.40 -11.22
C ASP A 41 -4.12 9.25 -10.69
N THR A 42 -3.84 9.19 -9.38
CA THR A 42 -2.80 9.99 -8.73
C THR A 42 -2.04 9.17 -7.69
N ILE A 43 -0.80 9.56 -7.42
CA ILE A 43 0.02 8.94 -6.36
C ILE A 43 -0.62 9.06 -4.98
N ASP A 44 -1.32 10.17 -4.70
CA ASP A 44 -1.99 10.38 -3.42
C ASP A 44 -3.15 9.41 -3.23
N LEU A 45 -3.92 9.14 -4.29
CA LEU A 45 -4.98 8.13 -4.27
C LEU A 45 -4.37 6.72 -4.10
N ALA A 46 -3.33 6.38 -4.85
CA ALA A 46 -2.63 5.09 -4.70
C ALA A 46 -2.11 4.88 -3.26
N MET A 47 -1.57 5.93 -2.62
CA MET A 47 -1.12 5.88 -1.23
C MET A 47 -2.29 5.72 -0.24
N GLN A 48 -3.43 6.36 -0.49
CA GLN A 48 -4.63 6.19 0.34
C GLN A 48 -5.19 4.77 0.23
N ASP A 49 -5.22 4.21 -0.98
CA ASP A 49 -5.66 2.85 -1.23
C ASP A 49 -4.72 1.83 -0.57
N LEU A 50 -3.39 2.01 -0.71
CA LEU A 50 -2.39 1.20 -0.01
C LEU A 50 -2.56 1.26 1.50
N LYS A 51 -2.82 2.44 2.07
CA LYS A 51 -3.08 2.60 3.50
C LYS A 51 -4.32 1.79 3.92
N ALA A 52 -5.42 1.90 3.18
CA ALA A 52 -6.65 1.17 3.47
C ALA A 52 -6.44 -0.36 3.38
N ALA A 53 -5.76 -0.82 2.33
CA ALA A 53 -5.41 -2.22 2.15
C ALA A 53 -4.50 -2.73 3.27
N ALA A 54 -3.50 -1.95 3.70
CA ALA A 54 -2.61 -2.33 4.78
C ALA A 54 -3.35 -2.46 6.12
N ILE A 55 -4.27 -1.54 6.43
CA ILE A 55 -5.11 -1.63 7.63
C ILE A 55 -5.98 -2.91 7.61
N LYS A 56 -6.57 -3.22 6.45
CA LYS A 56 -7.44 -4.39 6.26
C LYS A 56 -6.68 -5.72 6.38
N HIS A 57 -5.52 -5.83 5.73
CA HIS A 57 -4.79 -7.09 5.63
C HIS A 57 -3.74 -7.32 6.73
N PHE A 58 -3.27 -6.24 7.37
CA PHE A 58 -2.29 -6.30 8.46
C PHE A 58 -2.78 -5.53 9.71
N PRO A 59 -3.94 -5.88 10.29
CA PRO A 59 -4.56 -5.11 11.38
C PRO A 59 -3.73 -5.04 12.66
N ASN A 60 -2.81 -5.99 12.86
CA ASN A 60 -1.94 -6.06 14.03
C ASN A 60 -0.59 -5.36 13.85
N SER A 61 -0.31 -4.84 12.65
CA SER A 61 0.93 -4.12 12.32
C SER A 61 1.05 -2.82 13.12
N THR A 62 2.28 -2.31 13.28
CA THR A 62 2.51 -1.00 13.90
C THR A 62 1.88 0.11 13.05
N PHE A 63 1.94 -0.02 11.72
CA PHE A 63 1.25 0.87 10.78
C PHE A 63 -0.25 0.95 11.03
N ALA A 64 -0.96 -0.18 11.02
CA ALA A 64 -2.41 -0.20 11.19
C ALA A 64 -2.83 0.39 12.55
N LYS A 65 -2.11 0.06 13.62
CA LYS A 65 -2.36 0.60 14.97
C LYS A 65 -2.18 2.12 15.05
N ALA A 66 -1.26 2.69 14.28
CA ALA A 66 -1.02 4.13 14.22
C ALA A 66 -2.09 4.88 13.40
N HIS A 67 -2.73 4.22 12.43
CA HIS A 67 -3.69 4.84 11.52
C HIS A 67 -5.17 4.49 11.77
N LEU A 68 -5.46 3.58 12.69
CA LEU A 68 -6.81 3.23 13.17
C LEU A 68 -7.31 4.16 14.30
N ARG A 69 -6.50 5.13 14.73
CA ARG A 69 -6.83 6.08 15.81
C ARG A 69 -7.32 7.41 15.27
#